data_AF-A0A8D9HKD1-F1
#
_entry.id   AF-A0A8D9HKD1-F1
#
_cell.length_a   1.000
_cell.length_b   1.000
_cell.length_c   1.000
_cell.angle_alpha   90.00
_cell.angle_beta   90.00
_cell.angle_gamma   90.00
#
_symmetry.space_group_name_H-M   'P 1'
#
loop_
_entity.id
_entity.type
_entity.pdbx_description
1 polymer ?
#
loop_
_entity_poly.entity_id
_entity_poly.type
_entity_poly.pdbx_seq_one_letter_code
_entity_poly.pdbx_strand_id
1 'polypeptide(L)'
;EIAEKFVEIWGKERKLVEMHEEASPMVRYELSIVTGLMFVGVKIGRVQCGGEARAGLVDMWFKLMLLDIGWLQMCKKGLDMREVEEGMGQTLLTLPLKKHYPVFMECFRWF
;
A
#
# COMPACT_ATOMS: atom_id res chain seq x y z
N GLU A 1 18.25 4.89 -0.29
CA GLU A 1 18.38 5.06 -1.75
C GLU A 1 17.62 4.04 -2.62
N ILE A 2 17.97 2.75 -2.68
CA ILE A 2 17.27 1.77 -3.57
C ILE A 2 15.79 1.58 -3.18
N ALA A 3 15.53 1.38 -1.88
CA ALA A 3 14.17 1.17 -1.38
C ALA A 3 13.25 2.39 -1.62
N GLU A 4 13.81 3.60 -1.58
CA GLU A 4 13.05 4.83 -1.82
C GLU A 4 12.67 4.97 -3.29
N LYS A 5 13.63 4.74 -4.20
CA LYS A 5 13.38 4.69 -5.65
C LYS A 5 12.35 3.61 -5.98
N PHE A 6 12.38 2.48 -5.27
CA PHE A 6 11.40 1.43 -5.45
C PHE A 6 9.99 1.88 -5.06
N VAL A 7 9.81 2.53 -3.90
CA VAL A 7 8.50 3.10 -3.50
C VAL A 7 8.01 4.13 -4.52
N GLU A 8 8.91 4.95 -5.07
CA GLU A 8 8.56 5.93 -6.09
C GLU A 8 8.06 5.27 -7.39
N ILE A 9 8.75 4.23 -7.87
CA ILE A 9 8.35 3.47 -9.06
C ILE A 9 7.02 2.74 -8.78
N TRP A 10 6.93 2.07 -7.64
CA TRP A 10 5.73 1.32 -7.24
C TRP A 10 4.50 2.22 -7.13
N GLY A 11 4.65 3.42 -6.58
CA GLY A 11 3.59 4.43 -6.49
C GLY A 11 3.17 5.05 -7.83
N LYS A 12 3.81 4.69 -8.95
CA LYS A 12 3.49 5.17 -10.30
C LYS A 12 2.97 4.05 -11.23
N GLU A 13 2.93 2.82 -10.76
CA GLU A 13 2.72 1.63 -11.59
C GLU A 13 1.22 1.31 -11.82
N ARG A 14 0.53 2.15 -12.59
CA ARG A 14 -0.92 2.03 -12.88
C ARG A 14 -1.30 0.70 -13.50
N LYS A 15 -0.46 0.18 -14.40
CA LYS A 15 -0.76 -1.06 -15.14
C LYS A 15 -0.91 -2.24 -14.19
N LEU A 16 -0.11 -2.31 -13.12
CA LEU A 16 -0.22 -3.36 -12.12
C LEU A 16 -1.48 -3.24 -11.27
N VAL A 17 -1.93 -2.01 -10.98
CA VAL A 17 -3.20 -1.76 -10.29
C VAL A 17 -4.38 -2.19 -11.15
N GLU A 18 -4.37 -1.86 -12.44
CA GLU A 18 -5.42 -2.28 -13.39
C GLU A 18 -5.48 -3.81 -13.54
N MET A 19 -4.33 -4.47 -13.64
CA MET A 19 -4.25 -5.93 -13.72
C MET A 19 -4.65 -6.62 -12.40
N HIS A 20 -4.58 -5.94 -11.26
CA HIS A 20 -4.91 -6.54 -9.95
C HIS A 20 -6.37 -7.00 -9.91
N GLU A 21 -7.31 -6.23 -10.47
CA GLU A 21 -8.74 -6.59 -10.49
C GLU A 21 -9.02 -7.88 -11.29
N GLU A 22 -8.23 -8.14 -12.34
CA GLU A 22 -8.37 -9.30 -13.22
C GLU A 22 -7.48 -10.49 -12.80
N ALA A 23 -6.55 -10.26 -11.88
CA ALA A 23 -5.55 -11.24 -11.48
C ALA A 23 -6.12 -12.33 -10.56
N SER A 24 -5.52 -13.53 -10.65
CA SER A 24 -5.85 -14.62 -9.74
C SER A 24 -5.51 -14.24 -8.29
N PRO A 25 -6.24 -14.78 -7.29
CA PRO A 25 -5.96 -14.48 -5.89
C PRO A 25 -4.52 -14.73 -5.45
N MET A 26 -3.85 -15.74 -6.04
CA MET A 26 -2.44 -16.03 -5.79
C MET A 26 -1.53 -14.88 -6.24
N VAL A 27 -1.76 -14.30 -7.43
CA VAL A 27 -0.95 -13.19 -7.94
C VAL A 27 -1.20 -11.92 -7.13
N ARG A 28 -2.47 -11.63 -6.81
CA ARG A 28 -2.83 -10.52 -5.92
C ARG A 28 -2.15 -10.63 -4.56
N TYR A 29 -2.13 -11.83 -3.98
CA TYR A 29 -1.47 -12.08 -2.71
C TYR A 29 0.04 -11.75 -2.73
N GLU A 30 0.77 -12.13 -3.76
CA GLU A 30 2.20 -11.79 -3.87
C GLU A 30 2.41 -10.26 -4.01
N LEU A 31 1.58 -9.58 -4.79
CA LEU A 31 1.63 -8.12 -4.94
C LEU A 31 1.33 -7.40 -3.62
N SER A 32 0.37 -7.91 -2.87
CA SER A 32 -0.03 -7.37 -1.58
C SER A 32 1.01 -7.62 -0.48
N ILE A 33 1.78 -8.71 -0.56
CA ILE A 33 2.97 -8.88 0.29
C ILE A 33 4.00 -7.80 0.00
N VAL A 34 4.38 -7.61 -1.27
CA VAL A 34 5.40 -6.63 -1.66
C VAL A 34 4.99 -5.22 -1.23
N THR A 35 3.72 -4.88 -1.44
CA THR A 35 3.13 -3.61 -1.02
C THR A 35 3.11 -3.45 0.50
N GLY A 36 2.70 -4.48 1.24
CA GLY A 36 2.69 -4.48 2.70
C GLY A 36 4.08 -4.25 3.30
N LEU A 37 5.12 -4.86 2.72
CA LEU A 37 6.52 -4.62 3.13
C LEU A 37 6.95 -3.16 2.93
N MET A 38 6.43 -2.46 1.92
CA MET A 38 6.70 -1.03 1.75
C MET A 38 6.05 -0.21 2.86
N PHE A 39 4.78 -0.46 3.17
CA PHE A 39 4.09 0.24 4.27
C PHE A 39 4.79 0.03 5.62
N VAL A 40 5.20 -1.21 5.92
CA VAL A 40 6.00 -1.52 7.11
C VAL A 40 7.35 -0.79 7.07
N GLY A 41 8.04 -0.81 5.94
CA GLY A 41 9.34 -0.15 5.76
C GLY A 41 9.28 1.37 5.96
N VAL A 42 8.21 2.00 5.48
CA VAL A 42 7.94 3.43 5.71
C VAL A 42 7.63 3.71 7.18
N LYS A 43 6.77 2.90 7.82
CA LYS A 43 6.40 3.00 9.25
C LYS A 43 7.63 3.07 10.16
N ILE A 44 8.51 2.08 10.03
CA ILE A 44 9.67 1.91 10.91
C ILE A 44 10.86 2.82 10.53
N GLY A 45 10.70 3.68 9.53
CA GLY A 45 11.76 4.60 9.09
C GLY A 45 12.90 3.95 8.29
N ARG A 46 12.76 2.69 7.87
CA ARG A 46 13.74 2.01 6.99
C ARG A 46 13.67 2.50 5.55
N VAL A 47 12.55 3.10 5.15
CA VAL A 47 12.36 3.72 3.83
C VAL A 47 12.03 5.20 3.98
N GLN A 48 13.01 6.06 3.73
CA GLN A 48 12.84 7.52 3.81
C GLN A 48 12.42 8.09 2.45
N CYS A 49 11.15 7.93 2.09
CA CYS A 49 10.64 8.41 0.80
C CYS A 49 10.00 9.80 0.91
N GLY A 50 10.08 10.59 -0.17
CA GLY A 50 9.46 11.92 -0.24
C GLY A 50 7.93 11.86 -0.16
N GLY A 51 7.29 13.00 0.17
CA GLY A 51 5.84 13.07 0.33
C GLY A 51 5.03 12.73 -0.93
N GLU A 52 5.62 12.90 -2.12
CA GLU A 52 5.02 12.49 -3.39
C GLU A 52 5.03 10.97 -3.60
N ALA A 53 6.15 10.32 -3.29
CA ALA A 53 6.25 8.85 -3.36
C ALA A 53 5.31 8.18 -2.35
N ARG A 54 5.22 8.71 -1.11
CA ARG A 54 4.22 8.25 -0.14
C ARG A 54 2.79 8.42 -0.64
N ALA A 55 2.51 9.55 -1.30
CA ALA A 55 1.18 9.82 -1.84
C ALA A 55 0.83 8.84 -2.96
N GLY A 56 1.75 8.58 -3.88
CA GLY A 56 1.55 7.59 -4.95
C GLY A 56 1.34 6.18 -4.40
N LEU A 57 2.11 5.80 -3.36
CA LEU A 57 1.91 4.51 -2.69
C LEU A 57 0.50 4.37 -2.11
N VAL A 58 0.02 5.40 -1.42
CA VAL A 58 -1.32 5.42 -0.82
C VAL A 58 -2.42 5.47 -1.89
N ASP A 59 -2.30 6.37 -2.87
CA ASP A 59 -3.28 6.56 -3.94
C ASP A 59 -3.49 5.28 -4.77
N MET A 60 -2.41 4.60 -5.12
CA MET A 60 -2.47 3.40 -5.95
C MET A 60 -2.84 2.13 -5.19
N TRP A 61 -2.27 1.95 -3.98
CA TRP A 61 -2.23 0.61 -3.38
C TRP A 61 -3.08 0.48 -2.12
N PHE A 62 -3.46 1.58 -1.47
CA PHE A 62 -4.19 1.52 -0.20
C PHE A 62 -5.51 0.78 -0.36
N LYS A 63 -6.26 1.08 -1.42
CA LYS A 63 -7.53 0.40 -1.74
C LYS A 63 -7.34 -1.10 -2.00
N LEU A 64 -6.35 -1.48 -2.81
CA LEU A 64 -6.08 -2.88 -3.12
C LEU A 64 -5.71 -3.68 -1.87
N MET A 65 -4.92 -3.08 -0.97
CA MET A 65 -4.55 -3.68 0.30
C MET A 65 -5.76 -3.90 1.23
N LEU A 66 -6.75 -2.98 1.22
CA LEU A 66 -7.99 -3.17 1.97
C LEU A 66 -8.82 -4.34 1.44
N LEU A 67 -8.88 -4.51 0.11
CA LEU A 67 -9.60 -5.63 -0.52
C LEU A 67 -8.93 -6.97 -0.22
N ASP A 68 -7.60 -7.00 -0.16
CA ASP A 68 -6.83 -8.22 0.08
C ASP A 68 -6.59 -8.51 1.58
N ILE A 69 -7.03 -7.63 2.49
CA ILE A 69 -6.75 -7.70 3.93
C ILE A 69 -7.14 -9.05 4.55
N GLY A 70 -8.29 -9.59 4.14
CA GLY A 70 -8.78 -10.89 4.62
C GLY A 70 -7.90 -12.05 4.17
N TRP A 71 -7.33 -11.99 2.97
CA TRP A 71 -6.44 -13.04 2.44
C TRP A 71 -5.04 -12.94 3.05
N LEU A 72 -4.54 -11.71 3.25
CA LEU A 72 -3.27 -11.45 3.93
C LEU A 72 -3.30 -11.91 5.40
N GLN A 73 -4.43 -11.79 6.09
CA GLN A 73 -4.58 -12.32 7.45
C GLN A 73 -4.48 -13.84 7.51
N MET A 74 -4.99 -14.54 6.49
CA MET A 74 -5.05 -16.00 6.43
C MET A 74 -3.73 -16.63 5.97
N CYS A 75 -2.94 -15.93 5.16
CA CYS A 75 -1.66 -16.41 4.66
C CYS A 75 -0.53 -15.51 5.17
N LYS A 76 0.20 -15.98 6.18
CA LYS A 76 1.32 -15.23 6.80
C LYS A 76 2.65 -15.70 6.24
N LYS A 77 3.05 -15.28 5.04
CA LYS A 77 4.41 -15.50 4.51
C LYS A 77 5.44 -14.58 5.19
N GLY A 78 5.58 -14.68 6.52
CA GLY A 78 6.54 -13.87 7.28
C GLY A 78 6.20 -12.38 7.38
N LEU A 79 4.99 -11.98 6.97
CA LEU A 79 4.46 -10.63 7.11
C LEU A 79 3.54 -10.56 8.33
N ASP A 80 3.86 -9.70 9.29
CA ASP A 80 2.95 -9.41 10.41
C ASP A 80 1.86 -8.45 9.93
N MET A 81 0.63 -8.94 9.87
CA MET A 81 -0.48 -8.17 9.35
C MET A 81 -0.79 -6.92 10.19
N ARG A 82 -0.54 -6.98 11.50
CA ARG A 82 -0.71 -5.81 12.36
C ARG A 82 0.27 -4.71 12.01
N GLU A 83 1.52 -5.08 11.71
CA GLU A 83 2.53 -4.12 11.26
C GLU A 83 2.15 -3.48 9.93
N VAL A 84 1.53 -4.25 9.03
CA VAL A 84 1.02 -3.74 7.75
C VAL A 84 -0.11 -2.75 7.95
N GLU A 85 -1.14 -3.10 8.74
CA GLU A 85 -2.29 -2.23 9.03
C GLU A 85 -1.84 -0.92 9.69
N GLU A 86 -0.97 -1.02 10.69
CA GLU A 86 -0.39 0.16 11.35
C GLU A 86 0.46 1.00 10.37
N GLY A 87 1.22 0.34 9.48
CA GLY A 87 2.03 1.03 8.48
C GLY A 87 1.19 1.72 7.40
N MET A 88 0.09 1.11 6.98
CA MET A 88 -0.91 1.73 6.10
C MET A 88 -1.50 2.98 6.76
N GLY A 89 -1.96 2.85 8.01
CA GLY A 89 -2.53 3.96 8.78
C GLY A 89 -1.54 5.11 8.97
N GLN A 90 -0.32 4.83 9.40
CA GLN A 90 0.70 5.86 9.57
C GLN A 90 1.09 6.52 8.25
N THR A 91 1.24 5.75 7.16
CA THR A 91 1.60 6.31 5.85
C THR A 91 0.50 7.23 5.33
N LEU A 92 -0.78 6.83 5.48
CA LEU A 92 -1.91 7.68 5.16
C LEU A 92 -1.90 8.97 6.01
N LEU A 93 -1.84 8.84 7.34
CA LEU A 93 -1.92 9.97 8.27
C LEU A 93 -0.77 10.98 8.14
N THR A 94 0.39 10.56 7.64
CA THR A 94 1.58 11.42 7.45
C THR A 94 1.62 12.15 6.12
N LEU A 95 0.62 12.00 5.25
CA LEU A 95 0.50 12.79 4.03
C LEU A 95 0.02 14.23 4.33
N PRO A 96 0.24 15.20 3.44
CA PRO A 96 -0.41 16.51 3.55
C PRO A 96 -1.92 16.41 3.30
N LEU A 97 -2.74 17.08 4.13
CA LEU A 97 -4.22 16.98 4.14
C LEU A 97 -4.90 17.07 2.75
N LYS A 98 -4.36 17.90 1.85
CA LYS A 98 -4.88 18.08 0.48
C LYS A 98 -4.86 16.79 -0.36
N LYS A 99 -4.02 15.81 -0.02
CA LYS A 99 -3.90 14.52 -0.72
C LYS A 99 -4.66 13.37 -0.03
N HIS A 100 -5.16 13.57 1.19
CA HIS A 100 -5.89 12.54 1.94
C HIS A 100 -7.32 12.37 1.45
N TYR A 101 -7.97 13.49 1.15
CA TYR A 101 -9.42 13.53 0.98
C TYR A 101 -9.93 12.63 -0.16
N PRO A 102 -9.31 12.57 -1.36
CA PRO A 102 -9.79 11.70 -2.44
C PRO A 102 -9.70 10.22 -2.08
N VAL A 103 -8.55 9.79 -1.55
CA VAL A 103 -8.29 8.39 -1.19
C VAL A 103 -9.23 7.93 -0.07
N PHE A 104 -9.38 8.76 0.96
CA PHE A 104 -10.27 8.47 2.08
C PHE A 104 -11.73 8.36 1.62
N MET A 105 -12.20 9.34 0.84
CA MET A 105 -13.57 9.33 0.33
C MET A 105 -13.85 8.17 -0.63
N GLU A 106 -12.86 7.75 -1.43
CA GLU A 106 -13.00 6.55 -2.24
C GLU A 106 -13.11 5.30 -1.39
N CYS A 107 -12.25 5.13 -0.36
CA CYS A 107 -12.35 4.00 0.56
C CYS A 107 -13.71 3.93 1.27
N PHE A 108 -14.28 5.07 1.68
CA PHE A 108 -15.59 5.14 2.31
C PHE A 108 -16.76 4.73 1.40
N ARG A 109 -16.61 4.80 0.07
CA ARG A 109 -17.67 4.39 -0.86
C ARG A 109 -17.80 2.87 -1.00
N TRP A 110 -16.84 2.11 -0.49
CA TRP A 110 -16.81 0.65 -0.57
C TRP A 110 -17.23 -0.05 0.75
N PHE A 111 -17.37 0.72 1.83
CA PHE A 111 -18.00 0.29 3.09
C PHE A 111 -19.48 0.69 3.11
#